data_AF-A0A367HZ52-F1
#
_entry.id   AF-A0A367HZ52-F1
#
_cell.length_a   1.000
_cell.length_b   1.000
_cell.length_c   1.000
_cell.angle_alpha   90.00
_cell.angle_beta   90.00
_cell.angle_gamma   90.00
#
_symmetry.space_group_name_H-M   'P 1'
#
loop_
_entity.id
_entity.type
_entity.pdbx_description
1 polymer ?
#
loop_
_entity_poly.entity_id
_entity_poly.type
_entity_poly.pdbx_seq_one_letter_code
_entity_poly.pdbx_strand_id
1 'polypeptide(L)'
;MTEPLAAPIPAPGPVSPPLACGLCGGEALVHWQRRLTDPEFADYLHAIQTRRDELTLLADPQQQPPDFGPLPTQTDVTRAVGACIHHAIGQDAAARIHTKACTAPNAKTLPACDCTPEPLPAPEPDPAPQELPPGWH
;
A
#
# COMPACT_ATOMS: atom_id res chain seq x y z
N MET A 1 -27.92 42.64 -2.94
CA MET A 1 -26.69 42.21 -2.25
C MET A 1 -26.84 40.72 -2.04
N THR A 2 -26.16 39.90 -2.84
CA THR A 2 -26.32 38.44 -2.83
C THR A 2 -25.21 37.84 -1.98
N GLU A 3 -25.60 37.21 -0.88
CA GLU A 3 -24.71 36.52 0.05
C GLU A 3 -24.17 35.24 -0.61
N PRO A 4 -22.85 35.01 -0.67
CA PRO A 4 -22.32 33.78 -1.23
C PRO A 4 -22.59 32.62 -0.28
N LEU A 5 -23.30 31.59 -0.75
CA LEU A 5 -23.45 30.31 -0.05
C LEU A 5 -22.04 29.73 0.19
N ALA A 6 -21.68 29.59 1.47
CA ALA A 6 -20.50 28.85 1.87
C ALA A 6 -20.66 27.37 1.46
N ALA A 7 -19.68 26.84 0.73
CA ALA A 7 -19.64 25.42 0.39
C ALA A 7 -19.53 24.57 1.68
N PRO A 8 -20.21 23.41 1.76
CA PRO A 8 -20.09 22.51 2.91
C PRO A 8 -18.65 22.00 3.04
N ILE A 9 -18.12 22.05 4.28
CA ILE A 9 -16.82 21.47 4.60
C ILE A 9 -16.94 19.94 4.42
N PRO A 10 -16.04 19.28 3.67
CA PRO A 10 -16.05 17.83 3.54
C PRO A 10 -15.88 17.19 4.92
N ALA A 11 -16.73 16.21 5.24
CA ALA A 11 -16.61 15.44 6.47
C ALA A 11 -15.22 14.79 6.55
N PRO A 12 -14.59 14.72 7.73
CA PRO A 12 -13.35 13.98 7.90
C PRO A 12 -13.58 12.54 7.47
N GLY A 13 -12.75 12.06 6.54
CA GLY A 13 -12.77 10.67 6.11
C GLY A 13 -12.48 9.71 7.28
N PRO A 14 -12.74 8.41 7.11
CA PRO A 14 -12.42 7.42 8.14
C PRO A 14 -10.94 7.51 8.51
N VAL A 15 -10.66 7.78 9.78
CA VAL A 15 -9.31 7.77 10.32
C VAL A 15 -8.91 6.31 10.51
N SER A 16 -8.00 5.81 9.69
CA SER A 16 -7.42 4.48 9.88
C SER A 16 -6.80 4.40 11.29
N PRO A 17 -7.04 3.32 12.05
CA PRO A 17 -6.44 3.17 13.37
C PRO A 17 -4.90 3.24 13.24
N PRO A 18 -4.19 3.85 14.22
CA PRO A 18 -2.75 3.88 14.19
C PRO A 18 -2.21 2.45 14.18
N LEU A 19 -1.16 2.20 13.39
CA LEU A 19 -0.51 0.89 13.41
C LEU A 19 0.05 0.62 14.81
N ALA A 20 -0.16 -0.60 15.30
CA ALA A 20 0.51 -1.11 16.47
C ALA A 20 1.76 -1.92 16.07
N CYS A 21 2.71 -2.03 16.98
CA CYS A 21 3.85 -2.90 16.82
C CYS A 21 3.37 -4.35 16.68
N GLY A 22 3.71 -5.00 15.58
CA GLY A 22 3.28 -6.38 15.29
C GLY A 22 3.81 -7.44 16.28
N LEU A 23 4.83 -7.11 17.10
CA LEU A 23 5.37 -8.01 18.12
C LEU A 23 4.78 -7.79 19.51
N CYS A 24 4.74 -6.54 20.00
CA CYS A 24 4.36 -6.24 21.38
C CYS A 24 3.05 -5.47 21.54
N GLY A 25 2.42 -5.05 20.44
CA GLY A 25 1.19 -4.26 20.47
C GLY A 25 1.36 -2.80 20.92
N GLY A 26 2.58 -2.37 21.26
CA GLY A 26 2.87 -0.96 21.59
C GLY A 26 2.69 -0.03 20.38
N GLU A 27 2.77 1.28 20.61
CA GLU A 27 2.66 2.29 19.55
C GLU A 27 3.72 2.07 18.47
N ALA A 28 3.30 2.01 17.20
CA ALA A 28 4.24 1.95 16.09
C ALA A 28 4.76 3.35 15.77
N LEU A 29 6.09 3.49 15.69
CA LEU A 29 6.76 4.71 15.27
C LEU A 29 7.29 4.59 13.84
N VAL A 30 7.52 3.37 13.37
CA VAL A 30 7.97 3.06 12.02
C VAL A 30 7.09 1.96 11.43
N HIS A 31 7.09 1.83 10.11
CA HIS A 31 6.42 0.75 9.41
C HIS A 31 7.28 0.24 8.25
N TRP A 32 6.98 -0.98 7.82
CA TRP A 32 7.58 -1.64 6.65
C TRP A 32 6.51 -2.49 5.95
N GLN A 33 6.84 -3.08 4.80
CA GLN A 33 5.88 -3.81 3.97
C GLN A 33 6.21 -5.28 3.82
N ARG A 34 5.18 -6.13 3.85
CA ARG A 34 5.29 -7.55 3.45
C ARG A 34 4.20 -7.96 2.48
N ARG A 35 4.48 -9.02 1.73
CA ARG A 35 3.46 -9.77 0.99
C ARG A 35 2.41 -10.33 1.94
N LEU A 36 1.19 -10.48 1.43
CA LEU A 36 0.11 -11.12 2.17
C LEU A 36 0.40 -12.62 2.29
N THR A 37 0.01 -13.22 3.40
CA THR A 37 -0.11 -14.67 3.52
C THR A 37 -1.25 -15.16 2.64
N ASP A 38 -1.26 -16.47 2.35
CA ASP A 38 -2.31 -17.06 1.52
C ASP A 38 -3.74 -16.80 2.07
N PRO A 39 -4.02 -16.95 3.39
CA PRO A 39 -5.33 -16.60 3.93
C PRO A 39 -5.62 -15.09 3.84
N GLU A 40 -4.66 -14.22 4.15
CA GLU A 40 -4.86 -12.77 4.02
C GLU A 40 -5.17 -12.35 2.57
N PHE A 41 -4.52 -13.01 1.60
CA PHE A 41 -4.77 -12.75 0.19
C PHE A 41 -6.14 -13.28 -0.26
N ALA A 42 -6.58 -14.43 0.26
CA ALA A 42 -7.93 -14.93 0.02
C ALA A 42 -9.00 -13.97 0.56
N ASP A 43 -8.81 -13.45 1.78
CA ASP A 43 -9.71 -12.45 2.38
C ASP A 43 -9.73 -11.14 1.56
N TYR A 44 -8.56 -10.71 1.09
CA TYR A 44 -8.43 -9.54 0.21
C TYR A 44 -9.18 -9.72 -1.12
N LEU A 45 -9.01 -10.88 -1.77
CA LEU A 45 -9.73 -11.19 -3.00
C LEU A 45 -11.24 -11.24 -2.79
N HIS A 46 -11.69 -11.86 -1.69
CA HIS A 46 -13.09 -11.89 -1.33
C HIS A 46 -13.65 -10.46 -1.18
N ALA A 47 -12.95 -9.58 -0.45
CA ALA A 47 -13.36 -8.20 -0.26
C ALA A 47 -13.42 -7.40 -1.59
N ILE A 48 -12.48 -7.61 -2.50
CA ILE A 48 -12.53 -6.99 -3.84
C ILE A 48 -13.73 -7.50 -4.63
N GLN A 49 -13.94 -8.82 -4.63
CA GLN A 49 -15.04 -9.41 -5.37
C GLN A 49 -16.38 -8.89 -4.87
N THR A 50 -16.60 -8.86 -3.54
CA THR A 50 -17.80 -8.28 -2.94
C THR A 50 -18.02 -6.83 -3.39
N ARG A 51 -16.97 -5.99 -3.38
CA ARG A 51 -17.09 -4.60 -3.85
C ARG A 51 -17.43 -4.51 -5.33
N ARG A 52 -16.83 -5.34 -6.18
CA ARG A 52 -17.14 -5.37 -7.63
C ARG A 52 -18.59 -5.80 -7.87
N ASP A 53 -19.07 -6.79 -7.12
CA ASP A 53 -20.46 -7.28 -7.20
C ASP A 53 -21.46 -6.20 -6.75
N GLU A 54 -21.18 -5.52 -5.64
CA GLU A 54 -21.99 -4.38 -5.15
C GLU A 54 -22.08 -3.26 -6.19
N LEU A 55 -20.95 -2.88 -6.79
CA LEU A 55 -20.91 -1.86 -7.85
C LEU A 55 -21.67 -2.29 -9.11
N THR A 56 -21.66 -3.58 -9.42
CA THR A 56 -22.41 -4.14 -10.56
C THR A 56 -23.91 -4.08 -10.30
N LEU A 57 -24.35 -4.37 -9.08
CA LEU A 57 -25.76 -4.27 -8.68
C LEU A 57 -26.29 -2.83 -8.70
N LEU A 58 -25.43 -1.85 -8.42
CA LEU A 58 -25.77 -0.43 -8.43
C LEU A 58 -25.66 0.21 -9.83
N ALA A 59 -25.09 -0.49 -10.81
CA ALA A 59 -24.86 0.07 -12.14
C ALA A 59 -26.18 0.31 -12.88
N ASP A 60 -26.25 1.43 -13.61
CA ASP A 60 -27.38 1.76 -14.47
C ASP A 60 -27.47 0.74 -15.63
N PRO A 61 -28.60 0.01 -15.79
CA PRO A 61 -28.76 -0.97 -16.86
C PRO A 61 -28.69 -0.39 -18.28
N GLN A 62 -28.86 0.93 -18.45
CA GLN A 62 -28.75 1.60 -19.75
C GLN A 62 -27.32 2.00 -20.10
N GLN A 63 -26.37 1.89 -19.15
CA GLN A 63 -24.97 2.21 -19.35
C GLN A 63 -24.15 0.95 -19.63
N GLN A 64 -22.97 1.15 -20.20
CA GLN A 64 -22.02 0.05 -20.35
C GLN A 64 -21.67 -0.50 -18.96
N PRO A 65 -21.64 -1.83 -18.77
CA PRO A 65 -21.22 -2.42 -17.51
C PRO A 65 -19.82 -1.93 -17.10
N PRO A 66 -19.57 -1.72 -15.79
CA PRO A 66 -18.25 -1.34 -15.31
C PRO A 66 -17.19 -2.36 -15.71
N ASP A 67 -16.11 -1.91 -16.33
CA ASP A 67 -14.90 -2.72 -16.53
C ASP A 67 -13.95 -2.50 -15.36
N PHE A 68 -13.69 -3.56 -14.60
CA PHE A 68 -12.80 -3.53 -13.43
C PHE A 68 -11.39 -4.04 -13.73
N GLY A 69 -11.13 -4.54 -14.94
CA GLY A 69 -9.88 -5.21 -15.28
C GLY A 69 -9.64 -6.52 -14.51
N PRO A 70 -8.43 -7.11 -14.64
CA PRO A 70 -8.09 -8.37 -13.98
C PRO A 70 -8.16 -8.25 -12.46
N LEU A 71 -8.33 -9.38 -11.77
CA LEU A 71 -8.14 -9.43 -10.33
C LEU A 71 -6.64 -9.32 -10.02
N PRO A 72 -6.27 -8.65 -8.91
CA PRO A 72 -4.88 -8.60 -8.47
C PRO A 72 -4.37 -10.00 -8.12
N THR A 73 -3.07 -10.19 -8.28
CA THR A 73 -2.32 -11.38 -7.90
C THR A 73 -1.58 -11.16 -6.58
N GLN A 74 -0.98 -12.21 -5.99
CA GLN A 74 -0.25 -12.10 -4.72
C GLN A 74 0.92 -11.12 -4.78
N THR A 75 1.53 -10.92 -5.95
CA THR A 75 2.63 -9.96 -6.16
C THR A 75 2.16 -8.52 -6.30
N ASP A 76 0.86 -8.28 -6.41
CA ASP A 76 0.31 -6.92 -6.57
C ASP A 76 -0.05 -6.29 -5.22
N VAL A 77 -0.02 -7.07 -4.13
CA VAL A 77 -0.56 -6.65 -2.84
C VAL A 77 0.49 -6.79 -1.74
N THR A 78 0.60 -5.75 -0.92
CA THR A 78 1.37 -5.74 0.32
C THR A 78 0.52 -5.25 1.47
N ARG A 79 0.96 -5.53 2.70
CA ARG A 79 0.43 -4.91 3.90
C ARG A 79 1.53 -4.24 4.69
N ALA A 80 1.18 -3.13 5.34
CA ALA A 80 2.05 -2.48 6.30
C ALA A 80 2.12 -3.29 7.60
N VAL A 81 3.31 -3.31 8.18
CA VAL A 81 3.59 -3.88 9.51
C VAL A 81 4.21 -2.77 10.34
N GLY A 82 3.56 -2.45 11.47
CA GLY A 82 4.04 -1.45 12.41
C GLY A 82 5.11 -2.01 13.34
N ALA A 83 6.04 -1.15 13.76
CA ALA A 83 7.08 -1.45 14.73
C ALA A 83 7.29 -0.28 15.69
N CYS A 84 7.45 -0.59 16.98
CA CYS A 84 7.86 0.39 17.99
C CYS A 84 9.38 0.61 17.96
N ILE A 85 9.90 1.58 18.70
CA ILE A 85 11.34 1.89 18.73
C ILE A 85 12.24 0.68 19.06
N HIS A 86 11.79 -0.21 19.94
CA HIS A 86 12.54 -1.41 20.35
C HIS A 86 12.51 -2.53 19.30
N HIS A 87 11.53 -2.47 18.41
CA HIS A 87 11.34 -3.43 17.32
C HIS A 87 11.53 -2.75 15.96
N ALA A 88 12.19 -1.59 15.90
CA ALA A 88 12.41 -0.94 14.61
C ALA A 88 13.40 -1.77 13.77
N ILE A 89 13.21 -1.74 12.45
CA ILE A 89 14.21 -2.23 11.49
C ILE A 89 14.95 -1.03 10.90
N GLY A 90 16.17 -1.25 10.41
CA GLY A 90 16.92 -0.21 9.71
C GLY A 90 16.20 0.28 8.44
N GLN A 91 16.47 1.52 8.04
CA GLN A 91 15.82 2.16 6.89
C GLN A 91 15.94 1.34 5.60
N ASP A 92 17.11 0.77 5.32
CA ASP A 92 17.33 -0.05 4.13
C ASP A 92 16.50 -1.34 4.12
N ALA A 93 16.22 -1.90 5.30
CA ALA A 93 15.34 -3.06 5.42
C ALA A 93 13.86 -2.67 5.31
N ALA A 94 13.49 -1.48 5.79
CA ALA A 94 12.14 -0.94 5.65
C ALA A 94 11.78 -0.54 4.22
N ALA A 95 12.78 -0.18 3.40
CA ALA A 95 12.61 0.20 2.01
C ALA A 95 12.25 -0.97 1.07
N ARG A 96 12.26 -2.22 1.56
CA ARG A 96 12.04 -3.41 0.74
C ARG A 96 10.73 -4.11 1.08
N ILE A 97 10.19 -4.88 0.12
CA ILE A 97 9.04 -5.75 0.34
C ILE A 97 9.54 -7.10 0.83
N HIS A 98 9.06 -7.50 2.00
CA HIS A 98 9.40 -8.77 2.64
C HIS A 98 8.43 -9.88 2.23
N THR A 99 8.85 -11.14 2.37
CA THR A 99 7.98 -12.27 2.07
C THR A 99 6.83 -12.40 3.08
N LYS A 100 5.82 -13.21 2.72
CA LYS A 100 4.59 -13.39 3.50
C LYS A 100 4.79 -13.79 4.97
N ALA A 101 5.87 -14.53 5.25
CA ALA A 101 6.16 -15.07 6.58
C ALA A 101 7.28 -14.32 7.32
N CYS A 102 7.78 -13.17 6.82
CA CYS A 102 8.81 -12.44 7.57
C CYS A 102 8.23 -11.97 8.90
N THR A 103 8.81 -12.47 9.98
CA THR A 103 8.50 -12.11 11.36
C THR A 103 9.45 -11.05 11.90
N ALA A 104 10.30 -10.45 11.05
CA ALA A 104 11.31 -9.50 11.49
C ALA A 104 10.67 -8.15 11.83
N PRO A 105 10.60 -7.85 13.13
CA PRO A 105 11.08 -6.55 13.54
C PRO A 105 12.09 -6.68 14.70
N ASN A 106 12.92 -7.73 14.70
CA ASN A 106 13.99 -7.93 15.68
C ASN A 106 15.37 -7.72 15.03
N ALA A 107 16.13 -6.72 15.50
CA ALA A 107 17.49 -6.46 15.02
C ALA A 107 18.46 -7.65 15.21
N LYS A 108 18.21 -8.53 16.19
CA LYS A 108 19.01 -9.75 16.40
C LYS A 108 18.76 -10.83 15.34
N THR A 109 17.62 -10.75 14.66
CA THR A 109 17.29 -11.62 13.51
C THR A 109 17.57 -10.91 12.20
N LEU A 110 18.27 -9.77 12.20
CA LEU A 110 18.74 -9.11 10.98
C LEU A 110 20.27 -9.25 10.89
N PRO A 111 20.84 -9.62 9.73
CA PRO A 111 20.19 -9.76 8.42
C PRO A 111 19.43 -11.09 8.20
N ALA A 112 19.39 -11.97 9.19
CA ALA A 112 18.80 -13.31 9.13
C ALA A 112 17.26 -13.39 9.14
N CYS A 113 16.52 -12.38 8.65
CA CYS A 113 15.17 -12.72 8.20
C CYS A 113 15.47 -13.58 6.97
N ASP A 114 15.11 -14.86 6.98
CA ASP A 114 15.29 -15.75 5.82
C ASP A 114 14.56 -15.27 4.56
N CYS A 115 13.91 -14.12 4.66
CA CYS A 115 13.38 -13.34 3.57
C CYS A 115 14.52 -12.55 2.93
N THR A 116 15.07 -13.09 1.84
CA THR A 116 15.71 -12.26 0.81
C THR A 116 14.65 -11.24 0.37
N PRO A 117 14.79 -9.96 0.72
CA PRO A 117 13.78 -8.99 0.33
C PRO A 117 13.80 -8.87 -1.21
N GLU A 118 12.66 -8.54 -1.78
CA GLU A 118 12.55 -8.41 -3.23
C GLU A 118 13.62 -7.44 -3.77
N PRO A 119 14.28 -7.75 -4.91
CA PRO A 119 15.19 -6.80 -5.54
C PRO A 119 14.46 -5.51 -5.84
N LEU A 120 15.17 -4.38 -5.76
CA LEU A 120 14.62 -3.14 -6.27
C LEU A 120 14.33 -3.31 -7.78
N PRO A 121 13.24 -2.70 -8.30
CA PRO A 121 13.06 -2.58 -9.73
C PRO A 121 14.34 -2.05 -10.37
N ALA A 122 14.68 -2.58 -11.55
CA ALA A 122 15.77 -2.00 -12.31
C ALA A 122 15.50 -0.50 -12.50
N PRO A 123 16.52 0.38 -12.37
CA PRO A 123 16.32 1.79 -12.64
C PRO A 123 15.75 1.93 -14.05
N GLU A 124 14.73 2.76 -14.19
CA GLU A 124 14.27 3.15 -15.51
C GLU A 124 15.44 3.79 -16.26
N PRO A 125 15.63 3.49 -17.56
CA PRO A 125 16.67 4.14 -18.33
C PRO A 125 16.45 5.65 -18.27
N ASP A 126 17.54 6.41 -18.12
CA ASP A 126 17.46 7.86 -18.12
C ASP A 126 16.68 8.32 -19.37
N PRO A 127 15.68 9.21 -19.21
CA PRO A 127 15.00 9.76 -20.35
C PRO A 127 16.04 10.41 -21.26
N ALA A 128 15.92 10.17 -22.57
CA ALA A 128 16.78 10.84 -23.54
C ALA A 128 16.76 12.35 -23.27
N PRO A 129 17.91 13.06 -23.36
CA PRO A 129 17.95 14.49 -23.17
C PRO A 129 16.87 15.17 -24.00
N GLN A 130 15.90 15.80 -23.34
CA GLN A 130 14.89 16.57 -24.05
C GLN A 130 15.57 17.84 -24.57
N GLU A 131 15.44 18.11 -25.87
CA GLU A 131 15.82 19.42 -26.39
C GLU A 131 14.94 20.47 -25.73
N LEU A 132 15.57 21.35 -24.94
CA LEU A 132 14.90 22.49 -24.35
C LEU A 132 14.58 23.51 -25.45
N PRO A 133 13.48 24.27 -25.32
CA PRO A 133 13.20 25.38 -26.22
C PRO A 133 14.35 26.39 -26.26
N PRO A 134 14.54 27.12 -27.37
CA PRO A 134 15.57 28.16 -27.48
C PRO A 134 15.45 29.19 -26.34
N GLY A 135 16.55 29.42 -25.62
CA GLY A 135 16.63 30.40 -24.52
C GLY A 135 16.31 29.85 -23.13
N TRP A 136 16.01 28.56 -23.00
CA TRP A 136 15.90 27.87 -21.72
C TRP A 136 17.27 27.25 -21.42
N HIS A 137 17.98 27.83 -20.44
CA HIS A 137 19.26 27.35 -19.90
C HIS A 137 19.07 26.92 -18.45
#